data_AF-A0A2X4UQX9-F1
#
_entry.id   AF-A0A2X4UQX9-F1
#
_cell.length_a   1.000
_cell.length_b   1.000
_cell.length_c   1.000
_cell.angle_alpha   90.00
_cell.angle_beta   90.00
_cell.angle_gamma   90.00
#
_symmetry.space_group_name_H-M   'P 1'
#
loop_
_entity.id
_entity.type
_entity.pdbx_description
1 polymer ?
#
loop_
_entity_poly.entity_id
_entity_poly.type
_entity_poly.pdbx_seq_one_letter_code
_entity_poly.pdbx_strand_id
1 'polypeptide(L)'
;MRALADGEHSIGELAAPLQMSFAGASKHIKALELAGLVQRTVQGRNHICRLEPGPMAQAMQWLQTYEHFWTERLDALEIALRQPEQYPPKE
;
A
#
# COMPACT_ATOMS: atom_id res chain seq x y z
N MET A 1 5.49 2.40 -12.19
CA MET A 1 5.68 2.49 -10.72
C MET A 1 6.93 1.77 -10.23
N ARG A 2 7.35 0.62 -10.80
CA ARG A 2 8.59 -0.07 -10.39
C ARG A 2 9.87 0.78 -10.51
N ALA A 3 9.96 1.62 -11.55
CA ALA A 3 11.10 2.53 -11.72
C ALA A 3 11.34 3.49 -10.53
N LEU A 4 10.28 4.02 -9.89
CA LEU A 4 10.44 4.89 -8.70
C LEU A 4 10.99 4.14 -7.47
N ALA A 5 10.91 2.80 -7.44
CA ALA A 5 11.52 2.00 -6.38
C ALA A 5 13.03 1.85 -6.58
N ASP A 6 13.52 2.03 -7.82
CA ASP A 6 14.94 1.89 -8.17
C ASP A 6 15.71 3.23 -8.03
N GLY A 7 15.01 4.36 -7.91
CA GLY A 7 15.64 5.67 -7.68
C GLY A 7 14.76 6.87 -8.05
N GLU A 8 15.40 8.05 -8.06
CA GLU A 8 14.78 9.29 -8.52
C GLU A 8 14.66 9.30 -10.04
N HIS A 9 13.49 9.66 -10.54
CA HIS A 9 13.24 9.75 -11.97
C HIS A 9 12.41 10.98 -12.33
N SER A 10 12.67 11.52 -13.51
CA SER A 10 11.82 12.57 -14.07
C SER A 10 10.47 12.02 -14.52
N ILE A 11 9.44 12.87 -14.56
CA ILE A 11 8.11 12.49 -15.09
C ILE A 11 8.21 11.95 -16.53
N GLY A 12 9.12 12.49 -17.34
CA GLY A 12 9.35 12.02 -18.71
C GLY A 12 9.87 10.59 -18.75
N GLU A 13 10.86 10.26 -17.91
CA GLU A 13 11.41 8.91 -17.79
C GLU A 13 10.38 7.93 -17.22
N LEU A 14 9.49 8.40 -16.34
CA LEU A 14 8.40 7.59 -15.80
C LEU A 14 7.30 7.32 -16.82
N ALA A 15 7.04 8.25 -17.74
CA ALA A 15 6.04 8.11 -18.79
C ALA A 15 6.51 7.17 -19.92
N ALA A 16 7.81 7.19 -20.25
CA ALA A 16 8.40 6.43 -21.37
C ALA A 16 8.09 4.92 -21.36
N PRO A 17 8.28 4.16 -20.25
CA PRO A 17 8.01 2.72 -20.24
C PRO A 17 6.52 2.36 -20.16
N LEU A 18 5.66 3.31 -19.81
CA LEU A 18 4.24 3.05 -19.55
C LEU A 18 3.34 3.31 -20.77
N GLN A 19 3.91 3.67 -21.94
CA GLN A 19 3.17 4.04 -23.17
C GLN A 19 2.03 5.05 -22.91
N MET A 20 2.15 5.87 -21.87
CA MET A 20 1.14 6.84 -21.46
C MET A 20 1.58 8.25 -21.85
N SER A 21 0.61 9.12 -22.09
CA SER A 21 0.91 10.54 -22.32
C SER A 21 1.51 11.18 -21.07
N PHE A 22 2.32 12.23 -21.26
CA PHE A 22 2.88 13.02 -20.15
C PHE A 22 1.79 13.56 -19.22
N ALA A 23 0.62 13.95 -19.76
CA ALA A 23 -0.53 14.37 -18.98
C ALA A 23 -1.09 13.23 -18.10
N GLY A 24 -1.14 12.00 -18.64
CA GLY A 24 -1.53 10.81 -17.87
C GLY A 24 -0.56 10.53 -16.73
N ALA A 25 0.74 10.51 -17.03
CA ALA A 25 1.78 10.31 -16.01
C ALA A 25 1.72 11.41 -14.93
N SER A 26 1.58 12.67 -15.31
CA SER A 26 1.46 13.81 -14.38
C SER A 26 0.24 13.68 -13.46
N LYS A 27 -0.90 13.18 -13.97
CA LYS A 27 -2.09 12.93 -13.16
C LYS A 27 -1.85 11.84 -12.11
N HIS A 28 -1.19 10.74 -12.48
CA HIS A 28 -0.84 9.67 -11.55
C HIS A 28 0.16 10.15 -10.49
N ILE A 29 1.20 10.89 -10.89
CA ILE A 29 2.18 11.47 -9.95
C ILE A 29 1.50 12.42 -8.98
N LYS A 30 0.59 13.28 -9.45
CA LYS A 30 -0.16 14.18 -8.57
C LYS A 30 -1.05 13.41 -7.57
N ALA A 31 -1.67 12.31 -7.98
CA ALA A 31 -2.44 11.47 -7.06
C ALA A 31 -1.55 10.82 -6.00
N LEU A 32 -0.35 10.36 -6.37
CA LEU A 32 0.63 9.80 -5.44
C LEU A 32 1.21 10.84 -4.49
N GLU A 33 1.44 12.07 -4.98
CA GLU A 33 1.88 13.20 -4.17
C GLU A 33 0.81 13.61 -3.14
N LEU A 34 -0.48 13.63 -3.54
CA LEU A 34 -1.59 13.86 -2.62
C LEU A 34 -1.72 12.76 -1.55
N ALA A 35 -1.35 11.53 -1.88
CA ALA A 35 -1.29 10.42 -0.92
C ALA A 35 0.00 10.43 -0.07
N GLY A 36 0.90 11.40 -0.29
CA GLY A 36 2.20 11.48 0.37
C GLY A 36 3.22 10.43 -0.07
N LEU A 37 2.88 9.57 -1.04
CA LEU A 37 3.71 8.43 -1.48
C LEU A 37 4.85 8.83 -2.42
N VAL A 38 4.79 10.04 -2.99
CA VAL A 38 5.80 10.58 -3.90
C VAL A 38 6.06 12.03 -3.55
N GLN A 39 7.34 12.41 -3.47
CA GLN A 39 7.76 13.80 -3.41
C GLN A 39 8.22 14.27 -4.79
N ARG A 40 7.77 15.46 -5.19
CA ARG A 40 8.17 16.10 -6.43
C ARG A 40 9.09 17.29 -6.15
N THR A 41 10.21 17.37 -6.85
CA THR A 41 11.13 18.51 -6.81
C THR A 41 11.35 19.06 -8.21
N VAL A 42 11.27 20.38 -8.35
CA VAL A 42 11.52 21.06 -9.63
C VAL A 42 13.02 21.36 -9.73
N GLN A 43 13.72 20.71 -10.66
CA GLN A 43 15.10 21.03 -11.02
C GLN A 43 15.14 21.60 -12.43
N GLY A 44 15.14 22.93 -12.52
CA GLY A 44 15.12 23.66 -13.79
C GLY A 44 13.82 23.38 -14.57
N ARG A 45 13.93 22.72 -15.72
CA ARG A 45 12.77 22.30 -16.55
C ARG A 45 12.27 20.90 -16.23
N ASN A 46 13.00 20.13 -15.42
CA ASN A 46 12.66 18.76 -15.11
C ASN A 46 11.97 18.68 -13.74
N HIS A 47 10.93 17.86 -13.69
CA HIS A 47 10.26 17.50 -12.47
C HIS A 47 10.76 16.13 -12.04
N ILE A 48 11.60 16.11 -11.02
CA ILE A 48 12.14 14.89 -10.42
C ILE A 48 11.14 14.37 -9.39
N CYS A 49 10.84 13.09 -9.45
CA CYS A 49 9.94 12.40 -8.56
C CYS A 49 10.72 11.35 -7.78
N ARG A 50 10.55 11.36 -6.45
CA ARG A 50 11.12 10.40 -5.52
C ARG A 50 9.99 9.69 -4.77
N LEU A 51 10.14 8.40 -4.53
CA LEU A 51 9.20 7.63 -3.71
C LEU A 51 9.45 7.91 -2.22
N GLU A 52 8.39 8.19 -1.48
CA GLU A 52 8.43 8.43 -0.04
C GLU A 52 7.86 7.20 0.69
N PRO A 53 8.70 6.41 1.39
CA PRO A 53 8.26 5.16 2.00
C PRO A 53 7.41 5.38 3.27
N GLY A 54 7.47 6.56 3.88
CA GLY A 54 6.83 6.86 5.16
C GLY A 54 5.32 6.54 5.22
N PRO A 55 4.48 7.16 4.37
CA PRO A 55 3.04 6.91 4.39
C PRO A 55 2.66 5.46 4.05
N MET A 56 3.45 4.78 3.20
CA MET A 56 3.26 3.36 2.90
C MET A 56 3.52 2.48 4.14
N ALA A 57 4.58 2.79 4.90
CA ALA A 57 4.89 2.10 6.15
C ALA A 57 3.80 2.31 7.22
N GLN A 58 3.26 3.52 7.32
CA GLN A 58 2.14 3.82 8.22
C GLN A 58 0.87 3.04 7.86
N ALA A 59 0.55 2.95 6.56
CA ALA A 59 -0.57 2.14 6.08
C ALA A 59 -0.36 0.65 6.39
N MET A 60 0.86 0.13 6.20
CA MET A 60 1.19 -1.26 6.52
C MET A 60 1.04 -1.54 8.01
N GLN A 61 1.51 -0.64 8.88
CA GLN A 61 1.38 -0.79 10.33
C GLN A 61 -0.09 -0.80 10.78
N TRP A 62 -0.93 0.04 10.15
CA TRP A 62 -2.37 0.02 10.40
C TRP A 62 -2.99 -1.31 9.97
N LEU A 63 -2.65 -1.82 8.78
CA LEU A 63 -3.13 -3.11 8.29
C LEU A 63 -2.72 -4.28 9.20
N GLN A 64 -1.48 -4.30 9.68
CA GLN A 64 -0.99 -5.32 10.62
C GLN A 64 -1.78 -5.35 11.92
N THR A 65 -2.24 -4.19 12.40
CA THR A 65 -3.08 -4.11 13.60
C THR A 65 -4.41 -4.84 13.38
N TYR A 66 -5.02 -4.66 12.20
CA TYR A 66 -6.27 -5.36 11.85
C TYR A 66 -6.04 -6.84 11.59
N GLU A 67 -4.93 -7.20 10.93
CA GLU A 67 -4.55 -8.59 10.72
C GLU A 67 -4.48 -9.33 12.07
N HIS A 68 -3.77 -8.77 13.05
CA HIS A 68 -3.65 -9.37 14.37
C HIS A 68 -5.01 -9.53 15.06
N PHE A 69 -5.85 -8.48 15.02
CA PHE A 69 -7.20 -8.52 15.58
C PHE A 69 -8.06 -9.63 14.96
N TRP A 70 -8.03 -9.81 13.64
CA TRP A 70 -8.82 -10.83 12.98
C TRP A 70 -8.26 -12.23 13.21
N THR A 71 -6.94 -12.41 13.18
CA THR A 71 -6.29 -13.69 13.44
C THR A 71 -6.65 -14.23 14.82
N GLU A 72 -6.53 -13.42 15.88
CA GLU A 72 -6.89 -13.84 17.25
C GLU A 72 -8.37 -14.30 17.36
N ARG A 73 -9.27 -13.59 16.67
CA ARG A 73 -10.71 -13.89 16.69
C ARG A 73 -11.02 -15.18 15.93
N LEU A 74 -10.34 -15.42 14.82
CA LEU A 74 -10.48 -16.62 14.02
C LEU A 74 -9.86 -17.83 14.73
N ASP A 75 -8.72 -17.67 15.40
CA ASP A 75 -8.10 -18.71 16.22
C ASP A 75 -9.03 -19.12 17.39
N ALA A 76 -9.63 -18.15 18.07
CA ALA A 76 -10.60 -18.42 19.14
C ALA A 76 -11.84 -19.17 18.62
N LEU A 77 -12.32 -18.80 17.42
CA LEU A 77 -13.42 -19.49 16.75
C LEU A 77 -13.05 -20.93 16.38
N GLU A 78 -11.84 -21.15 15.85
CA GLU A 78 -11.33 -22.48 15.52
C GLU A 78 -11.28 -23.37 16.76
N ILE A 79 -10.80 -22.84 17.89
CA ILE A 79 -10.78 -23.57 19.17
C ILE A 79 -12.19 -23.94 19.61
N ALA A 80 -13.14 -22.99 19.56
CA ALA A 80 -14.52 -23.23 19.96
C ALA A 80 -15.21 -24.29 19.09
N LEU A 81 -14.97 -24.27 17.77
CA LEU A 81 -15.52 -25.26 16.84
C LEU A 81 -14.89 -26.65 16.98
N ARG A 82 -13.64 -26.73 17.44
CA ARG A 82 -12.95 -28.00 17.71
C ARG A 82 -13.32 -28.61 19.05
N GLN A 83 -13.93 -27.85 19.96
CA GLN A 83 -14.50 -28.44 21.16
C GLN A 83 -15.72 -29.27 20.72
N PRO A 84 -15.71 -30.60 20.90
CA PRO A 84 -16.91 -31.38 20.69
C PRO A 84 -17.97 -30.82 21.64
N GLU A 85 -19.14 -30.43 21.11
CA GLU A 85 -20.24 -29.97 21.93
C GLU A 85 -20.48 -31.01 23.03
N GLN A 86 -20.15 -30.66 24.27
CA GLN A 86 -20.57 -31.43 25.43
C GLN A 86 -22.06 -31.17 25.60
N TYR A 87 -22.85 -31.88 24.80
CA TYR A 87 -24.28 -31.95 24.97
C TYR A 87 -24.55 -32.71 26.28
N PRO A 88 -25.16 -32.11 27.30
CA PRO A 88 -25.56 -32.86 28.48
C PRO A 88 -26.52 -33.97 28.06
N PRO A 89 -26.38 -35.19 28.60
CA PRO A 89 -27.27 -36.29 28.21
C PRO A 89 -28.72 -35.89 28.49
N LYS A 90 -29.58 -36.01 27.47
CA LYS A 90 -31.03 -35.91 27.64
C LYS A 90 -31.49 -37.11 28.48
N GLU A 91 -31.84 -36.85 29.73
CA GLU A 91 -32.70 -37.73 30.54
C GLU A 91 -34.18 -37.39 30.32
#